data_AF-A0A8J7E6H2-F1
#
_entry.id   AF-A0A8J7E6H2-F1
#
_cell.length_a   1.000
_cell.length_b   1.000
_cell.length_c   1.000
_cell.angle_alpha   90.00
_cell.angle_beta   90.00
_cell.angle_gamma   90.00
#
_symmetry.space_group_name_H-M   'P 1'
#
loop_
_entity.id
_entity.type
_entity.pdbx_description
1 polymer ?
#
loop_
_entity_poly.entity_id
_entity_poly.type
_entity_poly.pdbx_seq_one_letter_code
_entity_poly.pdbx_strand_id
1 'polypeptide(L)'
;MRFLFLKLPSLITRTFFYLAVFLTPVLGVWLASSLVAYINGPKLLTVFSGILLFPLVPILWDMRGHKKGKGPGILTWGDRITLRTLILNLAFLFLLLALRPQTSFLALSTRGDWFLDGMQGPQVELARTSLFTVARGLEGLYLRFHNNPFEQYADTTQVRPQPPPQNRPAGQTGQGKGWPWAEAGLHPAVVNMPASAETSIASVAQYIASQEKDPMLRVKALHDYVADRIAYDAPNYFAGNYPPQDAETVFQRRVAVCAGYAKLLEALGQAIGEEIVYVTGDSRSSTSDLEGQSHAWNAAKINEQWYLIDATWDSGSVDRASGFTKAYKTDYLFPPPEVIGITHFPKEESFQLRAQPITRGEFLRQPMMRARFFAEGMQLVAPMRSQTDTSQNAVIELQNPNQRWLLPSYALKGATQAKHCLENATQGPVITCPLPTSGAYEVSLFSGDEQYGDFAYVGQVEFNRR
;
A
#
# COMPACT_ATOMS: atom_id res chain seq x y z
N MET A 1 48.08 15.90 17.66
CA MET A 1 46.82 15.56 18.37
C MET A 1 46.73 14.05 18.55
N ARG A 2 46.86 13.52 19.77
CA ARG A 2 46.64 12.09 20.05
C ARG A 2 45.17 11.88 20.44
N PHE A 3 44.31 11.55 19.48
CA PHE A 3 42.93 11.12 19.75
C PHE A 3 42.94 9.82 20.57
N LEU A 4 42.20 9.74 21.67
CA LEU A 4 42.18 8.55 22.52
C LEU A 4 41.67 7.31 21.75
N PHE A 5 40.82 7.51 20.75
CA PHE A 5 40.27 6.45 19.89
C PHE A 5 41.28 5.85 18.91
N LEU A 6 42.47 6.44 18.75
CA LEU A 6 43.61 5.78 18.10
C LEU A 6 44.13 4.56 18.90
N LYS A 7 43.72 4.41 20.17
CA LYS A 7 44.09 3.30 21.07
C LYS A 7 43.08 2.16 21.14
N LEU A 8 42.00 2.20 20.37
CA LEU A 8 41.11 1.04 20.22
C LEU A 8 41.93 -0.16 19.69
N PRO A 9 41.77 -1.35 20.28
CA PRO A 9 42.77 -2.43 20.20
C PRO A 9 42.91 -3.03 18.79
N SER A 10 41.95 -2.82 17.90
CA SER A 10 42.01 -3.29 16.52
C SER A 10 41.68 -2.19 15.51
N LEU A 11 42.31 -2.24 14.33
CA LEU A 11 41.98 -1.37 13.20
C LEU A 11 40.48 -1.47 12.84
N ILE A 12 39.89 -2.66 13.00
CA ILE A 12 38.48 -2.94 12.77
C ILE A 12 37.58 -2.14 13.71
N THR A 13 37.85 -2.18 15.02
CA THR A 13 37.04 -1.45 16.02
C THR A 13 37.12 0.07 15.82
N ARG A 14 38.31 0.57 15.45
CA ARG A 14 38.49 1.99 15.07
C ARG A 14 37.65 2.36 13.86
N THR A 15 37.72 1.55 12.81
CA THR A 15 37.00 1.79 11.56
C THR A 15 35.50 1.80 11.78
N PHE A 16 34.97 0.82 12.52
CA PHE A 16 33.54 0.77 12.86
C PHE A 16 33.10 1.98 13.68
N PHE A 17 33.89 2.42 14.65
CA PHE A 17 33.57 3.59 15.46
C PHE A 17 33.52 4.88 14.63
N TYR A 18 34.53 5.15 13.80
CA TYR A 18 34.53 6.34 12.94
C TYR A 18 33.40 6.29 11.90
N LEU A 19 33.11 5.11 11.36
CA LEU A 19 31.99 4.90 10.46
C LEU A 19 30.66 5.19 11.17
N ALA A 20 30.47 4.75 12.42
CA ALA A 20 29.27 5.07 13.20
C ALA A 20 29.14 6.58 13.49
N VAL A 21 30.23 7.25 13.85
CA VAL A 21 30.25 8.71 14.07
C VAL A 21 29.85 9.47 12.81
N PHE A 22 30.30 9.02 11.64
CA PHE A 22 30.00 9.69 10.38
C PHE A 22 28.60 9.34 9.85
N LEU A 23 28.19 8.07 9.93
CA LEU A 23 26.91 7.61 9.39
C LEU A 23 25.72 8.06 10.23
N THR A 24 25.86 8.17 11.55
CA THR A 24 24.71 8.51 12.41
C THR A 24 24.10 9.89 12.12
N PRO A 25 24.89 10.98 11.92
CA PRO A 25 24.33 12.25 11.44
C PRO A 25 23.73 12.15 10.04
N VAL A 26 24.37 11.43 9.12
CA VAL A 26 23.88 11.27 7.75
C VAL A 26 22.52 10.55 7.74
N LEU A 27 22.39 9.45 8.49
CA LEU A 27 21.14 8.72 8.65
C LEU A 27 20.07 9.55 9.38
N GLY A 28 20.46 10.33 10.39
CA GLY A 28 19.56 11.25 11.10
C GLY A 28 18.98 12.31 10.18
N VAL A 29 19.83 12.97 9.39
CA VAL A 29 19.41 13.95 8.39
C VAL A 29 18.57 13.28 7.29
N TRP A 30 18.97 12.10 6.82
CA TRP A 30 18.22 11.36 5.80
C TRP A 30 16.79 11.03 6.28
N LEU A 31 16.64 10.44 7.47
CA LEU A 31 15.33 10.15 8.06
C LEU A 31 14.50 11.42 8.27
N ALA A 32 15.08 12.45 8.89
CA ALA A 32 14.39 13.72 9.09
C ALA A 32 13.97 14.37 7.76
N SER A 33 14.83 14.31 6.75
CA SER A 33 14.57 14.86 5.41
C SER A 33 13.44 14.13 4.71
N SER A 34 13.42 12.81 4.82
CA SER A 34 12.41 11.95 4.22
C SER A 34 11.07 12.18 4.91
N LEU A 35 11.06 12.38 6.23
CA LEU A 35 9.86 12.72 6.98
C LEU A 35 9.30 14.10 6.59
N VAL A 36 10.17 15.10 6.45
CA VAL A 36 9.78 16.44 5.97
C VAL A 36 9.24 16.35 4.54
N ALA A 37 9.87 15.56 3.65
CA ALA A 37 9.38 15.37 2.30
C ALA A 37 8.01 14.66 2.28
N TYR A 38 7.85 13.61 3.08
CA TYR A 38 6.63 12.80 3.22
C TYR A 38 5.41 13.60 3.68
N ILE A 39 5.60 14.55 4.62
CA ILE A 39 4.51 15.41 5.11
C ILE A 39 4.36 16.72 4.31
N ASN A 40 5.11 16.87 3.22
CA ASN A 40 5.24 18.13 2.47
C ASN A 40 5.63 19.35 3.35
N GLY A 41 6.52 19.14 4.31
CA GLY A 41 7.01 20.17 5.23
C GLY A 41 8.10 21.08 4.63
N PRO A 42 8.46 22.18 5.33
CA PRO A 42 9.49 23.10 4.89
C PRO A 42 10.89 22.43 4.86
N LYS A 43 11.54 22.40 3.69
CA LYS A 43 12.88 21.82 3.50
C LYS A 43 13.96 22.43 4.42
N LEU A 44 13.76 23.66 4.89
CA LEU A 44 14.68 24.32 5.83
C LEU A 44 14.76 23.61 7.18
N LEU A 45 13.67 22.99 7.67
CA LEU A 45 13.67 22.27 8.95
C LEU A 45 14.74 21.17 8.98
N THR A 46 14.98 20.56 7.83
CA THR A 46 15.98 19.51 7.64
C THR A 46 17.41 20.02 7.71
N VAL A 47 17.66 21.16 7.08
CA VAL A 47 18.97 21.81 7.09
C VAL A 47 19.29 22.28 8.51
N PHE A 48 18.30 22.87 9.19
CA PHE A 48 18.44 23.29 10.58
C PHE A 48 18.68 22.11 11.52
N SER A 49 17.94 20.99 11.40
CA SER A 49 18.17 19.83 12.26
C SER A 49 19.55 19.21 12.04
N GLY A 50 20.02 19.14 10.79
CA GLY A 50 21.38 18.71 10.45
C GLY A 50 22.45 19.56 11.11
N ILE A 51 22.42 20.88 10.91
CA ILE A 51 23.41 21.83 11.48
C ILE A 51 23.34 21.84 13.01
N LEU A 52 22.13 21.77 13.58
CA LEU A 52 21.90 21.80 15.02
C LEU A 52 22.47 20.55 15.68
N LEU A 53 22.20 19.36 15.15
CA LEU A 53 22.70 18.09 15.68
C LEU A 53 24.16 17.81 15.30
N PHE A 54 24.66 18.45 14.23
CA PHE A 54 26.05 18.45 13.83
C PHE A 54 26.41 19.67 12.94
N PRO A 55 27.30 20.60 13.36
CA PRO A 55 28.16 20.52 14.55
C PRO A 55 27.70 21.38 15.75
N LEU A 56 26.60 22.14 15.66
CA LEU A 56 26.32 23.25 16.58
C LEU A 56 26.13 22.82 18.06
N VAL A 57 25.18 21.92 18.36
CA VAL A 57 24.90 21.49 19.74
C VAL A 57 26.07 20.75 20.38
N PRO A 58 26.78 19.82 19.70
CA PRO A 58 28.00 19.21 20.25
C PRO A 58 29.04 20.24 20.71
N ILE A 59 29.26 21.30 19.91
CA ILE A 59 30.21 22.38 20.21
C ILE A 59 29.73 23.20 21.41
N LEU A 60 28.47 23.66 21.38
CA LEU A 60 27.91 24.46 22.48
C LEU A 60 27.86 23.68 23.80
N TRP A 61 27.60 22.37 23.75
CA TRP A 61 27.64 21.48 24.92
C TRP A 61 29.06 21.37 25.48
N ASP A 62 30.11 21.26 24.65
CA ASP A 62 31.50 21.29 25.15
C ASP A 62 31.88 22.64 25.77
N MET A 63 31.50 23.74 25.11
CA MET A 63 31.81 25.10 25.60
C MET A 63 31.16 25.38 26.96
N ARG A 64 29.92 24.93 27.17
CA ARG A 64 29.21 25.10 28.47
C ARG A 64 29.82 24.25 29.59
N GLY A 65 30.42 23.10 29.25
CA GLY A 65 31.10 22.21 30.19
C GLY A 65 32.44 22.73 30.70
N HIS A 66 33.02 23.77 30.08
CA HIS A 66 34.33 24.32 30.46
C HIS A 66 34.32 25.23 31.69
N LYS A 67 33.18 25.43 32.35
CA LYS A 67 33.11 26.14 33.64
C LYS A 67 33.20 25.17 34.82
N LYS A 68 34.42 24.73 35.16
CA LYS A 68 34.95 24.47 36.53
C LYS A 68 36.23 23.63 36.44
N GLY A 69 37.30 24.14 37.03
CA GLY A 69 38.65 23.56 37.00
C GLY A 69 38.71 22.11 37.48
N LYS A 70 38.98 21.19 36.56
CA LYS A 70 39.47 19.85 36.84
C LYS A 70 40.64 19.60 35.89
N GLY A 71 41.66 18.88 36.38
CA GLY A 71 42.98 18.68 35.76
C GLY A 71 42.97 18.09 34.34
N PRO A 72 44.14 17.70 33.78
CA PRO A 72 44.24 17.30 32.38
C PRO A 72 43.28 16.14 32.08
N GLY A 73 42.20 16.44 31.34
CA GLY A 73 41.16 15.48 31.02
C GLY A 73 41.70 14.36 30.15
N ILE A 74 41.23 13.14 30.40
CA ILE A 74 41.61 11.93 29.64
C ILE A 74 41.25 12.07 28.15
N LEU A 75 40.15 12.76 27.83
CA LEU A 75 39.65 12.94 26.46
C LEU A 75 40.09 14.27 25.85
N THR A 76 40.62 14.23 24.62
CA THR A 76 40.92 15.45 23.85
C THR A 76 39.64 16.19 23.48
N TRP A 77 39.75 17.47 23.11
CA TRP A 77 38.61 18.25 22.61
C TRP A 77 37.89 17.53 21.46
N GLY A 78 38.65 17.02 20.49
CA GLY A 78 38.10 16.26 19.36
C GLY A 78 37.40 14.96 19.79
N ASP A 79 37.95 14.23 20.77
CA ASP A 79 37.30 13.02 21.31
C ASP A 79 35.94 13.36 21.95
N ARG A 80 35.85 14.46 22.70
CA ARG A 80 34.61 14.86 23.37
C ARG A 80 33.55 15.33 22.38
N ILE A 81 33.92 16.09 21.35
CA ILE A 81 32.99 16.50 20.29
C ILE A 81 32.49 15.28 19.51
N THR A 82 33.39 14.35 19.19
CA THR A 82 33.05 13.09 18.49
C THR A 82 32.03 12.26 19.27
N LEU A 83 32.29 12.03 20.57
CA LEU A 83 31.37 11.28 21.43
C LEU A 83 30.02 11.97 21.58
N ARG A 84 29.99 13.29 21.79
CA ARG A 84 28.74 14.04 21.92
C ARG A 84 27.93 14.01 20.62
N THR A 85 28.59 14.14 19.48
CA THR A 85 27.95 14.01 18.17
C THR A 85 27.29 12.64 18.03
N LEU A 86 28.03 11.56 18.32
CA LEU A 86 27.49 10.21 18.26
C LEU A 86 26.30 10.01 19.21
N ILE A 87 26.43 10.43 20.48
CA ILE A 87 25.36 10.30 21.48
C ILE A 87 24.10 11.09 21.06
N LEU A 88 24.24 12.34 20.63
CA LEU A 88 23.12 13.16 20.23
C LEU A 88 22.40 12.59 19.00
N ASN A 89 23.14 12.15 17.99
CA ASN A 89 22.54 11.62 16.77
C ASN A 89 21.91 10.24 16.99
N LEU A 90 22.51 9.37 17.82
CA LEU A 90 21.89 8.12 18.24
C LEU A 90 20.61 8.36 19.06
N ALA A 91 20.65 9.29 20.02
CA ALA A 91 19.47 9.63 20.81
C ALA A 91 18.36 10.22 19.94
N PHE A 92 18.70 11.08 18.98
CA PHE A 92 17.75 11.65 18.02
C PHE A 92 17.11 10.59 17.13
N LEU A 93 17.91 9.71 16.52
CA LEU A 93 17.43 8.58 15.72
C LEU A 93 16.53 7.66 16.53
N PHE A 94 16.97 7.28 17.72
CA PHE A 94 16.18 6.43 18.62
C PHE A 94 14.85 7.10 18.98
N LEU A 95 14.86 8.37 19.36
CA LEU A 95 13.67 9.12 19.71
C LEU A 95 12.68 9.20 18.54
N LEU A 96 13.16 9.49 17.33
CA LEU A 96 12.31 9.51 16.13
C LEU A 96 11.68 8.14 15.85
N LEU A 97 12.49 7.08 15.85
CA LEU A 97 12.01 5.72 15.60
C LEU A 97 11.06 5.23 16.70
N ALA A 98 11.26 5.64 17.95
CA ALA A 98 10.41 5.24 19.08
C ALA A 98 9.09 6.02 19.12
N LEU A 99 9.09 7.32 18.83
CA LEU A 99 7.90 8.16 18.86
C LEU A 99 7.02 8.01 17.62
N ARG A 100 7.62 7.56 16.50
CA ARG A 100 7.03 7.54 15.17
C ARG A 100 7.53 6.33 14.35
N PRO A 101 7.41 5.09 14.84
CA PRO A 101 7.97 3.92 14.17
C PRO A 101 7.34 3.70 12.79
N GLN A 102 6.00 3.82 12.70
CA GLN A 102 5.26 3.63 11.46
C GLN A 102 5.65 4.69 10.43
N THR A 103 5.46 5.97 10.75
CA THR A 103 5.74 7.05 9.79
C THR A 103 7.21 7.16 9.40
N SER A 104 8.15 6.73 10.24
CA SER A 104 9.58 6.69 9.89
C SER A 104 9.87 5.70 8.77
N PHE A 105 9.35 4.47 8.88
CA PHE A 105 9.48 3.46 7.83
C PHE A 105 8.80 3.93 6.54
N LEU A 106 7.58 4.47 6.65
CA LEU A 106 6.81 4.96 5.50
C LEU A 106 7.52 6.09 4.79
N ALA A 107 8.01 7.09 5.52
CA ALA A 107 8.71 8.22 4.94
C ALA A 107 9.98 7.79 4.20
N LEU A 108 10.78 6.89 4.78
CA LEU A 108 11.97 6.35 4.12
C LEU A 108 11.61 5.51 2.90
N SER A 109 10.58 4.67 3.00
CA SER A 109 10.20 3.76 1.94
C SER A 109 9.50 4.46 0.78
N THR A 110 8.86 5.61 1.01
CA THR A 110 8.11 6.35 -0.01
C THR A 110 8.83 7.57 -0.55
N ARG A 111 9.51 8.33 0.32
CA ARG A 111 10.21 9.58 -0.02
C ARG A 111 11.68 9.57 0.39
N GLY A 112 12.28 8.41 0.65
CA GLY A 112 13.70 8.29 1.00
C GLY A 112 14.68 8.83 -0.06
N ASP A 113 14.25 8.90 -1.31
CA ASP A 113 15.05 9.38 -2.44
C ASP A 113 14.57 10.73 -2.99
N TRP A 114 13.79 11.51 -2.23
CA TRP A 114 13.18 12.77 -2.69
C TRP A 114 14.17 13.76 -3.32
N PHE A 115 15.44 13.73 -2.89
CA PHE A 115 16.50 14.59 -3.44
C PHE A 115 16.99 14.14 -4.82
N LEU A 116 16.55 12.97 -5.31
CA LEU A 116 16.78 12.43 -6.64
C LEU A 116 15.56 12.60 -7.56
N ASP A 117 14.50 13.28 -7.13
CA ASP A 117 13.28 13.48 -7.93
C ASP A 117 13.62 14.16 -9.28
N GLY A 118 13.05 13.63 -10.37
CA GLY A 118 13.33 14.11 -11.74
C GLY A 118 14.68 13.67 -12.33
N MET A 119 15.56 13.02 -11.55
CA MET A 119 16.82 12.49 -12.07
C MET A 119 16.66 11.06 -12.61
N GLN A 120 17.38 10.75 -13.68
CA GLN A 120 17.40 9.44 -14.32
C GLN A 120 18.84 9.00 -14.61
N GLY A 121 19.06 7.70 -14.73
CA GLY A 121 20.33 7.12 -15.15
C GLY A 121 20.82 6.00 -14.22
N PRO A 122 21.76 5.15 -14.67
CA PRO A 122 22.16 3.95 -13.93
C PRO A 122 22.69 4.23 -12.51
N GLN A 123 23.43 5.33 -12.33
CA GLN A 123 23.96 5.72 -11.01
C GLN A 123 22.85 6.20 -10.07
N VAL A 124 21.84 6.89 -10.59
CA VAL A 124 20.67 7.34 -9.81
C VAL A 124 19.86 6.13 -9.36
N GLU A 125 19.64 5.17 -10.25
CA GLU A 125 18.94 3.92 -9.90
C GLU A 125 19.70 3.07 -8.89
N LEU A 126 21.03 3.01 -8.99
CA LEU A 126 21.87 2.37 -7.98
C LEU A 126 21.72 3.05 -6.61
N ALA A 127 21.72 4.38 -6.58
CA ALA A 127 21.53 5.15 -5.35
C ALA A 127 20.14 4.90 -4.75
N ARG A 128 19.07 4.97 -5.56
CA ARG A 128 17.70 4.64 -5.16
C ARG A 128 17.62 3.24 -4.56
N THR A 129 18.12 2.25 -5.28
CA THR A 129 18.11 0.84 -4.85
C THR A 129 18.83 0.66 -3.51
N SER A 130 19.97 1.33 -3.33
CA SER A 130 20.72 1.29 -2.07
C SER A 130 19.93 1.90 -0.91
N LEU A 131 19.32 3.08 -1.11
CA LEU A 131 18.50 3.75 -0.09
C LEU A 131 17.31 2.88 0.33
N PHE A 132 16.60 2.28 -0.62
CA PHE A 132 15.45 1.43 -0.32
C PHE A 132 15.85 0.09 0.30
N THR A 133 17.02 -0.44 -0.02
CA THR A 133 17.58 -1.61 0.67
C THR A 133 17.83 -1.29 2.14
N VAL A 134 18.37 -0.11 2.45
CA VAL A 134 18.56 0.35 3.84
C VAL A 134 17.21 0.57 4.53
N ALA A 135 16.24 1.20 3.86
CA ALA A 135 14.90 1.42 4.41
C ALA A 135 14.19 0.09 4.73
N ARG A 136 14.34 -0.92 3.87
CA ARG A 136 13.81 -2.28 4.10
C ARG A 136 14.36 -2.92 5.37
N GLY A 137 15.59 -2.60 5.78
CA GLY A 137 16.15 -3.04 7.06
C GLY A 137 15.31 -2.64 8.28
N LEU A 138 14.44 -1.62 8.15
CA LEU A 138 13.52 -1.16 9.20
C LEU A 138 12.12 -1.78 9.10
N GLU A 139 11.82 -2.59 8.08
CA GLU A 139 10.50 -3.19 7.89
C GLU A 139 10.06 -4.05 9.08
N GLY A 140 10.98 -4.83 9.67
CA GLY A 140 10.68 -5.64 10.85
C GLY A 140 10.26 -4.80 12.07
N LEU A 141 10.78 -3.57 12.20
CA LEU A 141 10.33 -2.65 13.24
C LEU A 141 8.90 -2.17 12.97
N TYR A 142 8.59 -1.83 11.71
CA TYR A 142 7.24 -1.45 11.30
C TYR A 142 6.22 -2.56 11.56
N LEU A 143 6.52 -3.80 11.14
CA LEU A 143 5.62 -4.95 11.31
C LEU A 143 5.34 -5.29 12.77
N ARG A 144 6.28 -5.02 13.69
CA ARG A 144 6.07 -5.21 15.13
C ARG A 144 4.95 -4.32 15.70
N PHE A 145 4.66 -3.19 15.05
CA PHE A 145 3.63 -2.25 15.44
C PHE A 145 2.44 -2.24 14.46
N HIS A 146 2.41 -3.15 13.50
CA HIS A 146 1.39 -3.22 12.47
C HIS A 146 0.84 -4.65 12.39
N ASN A 147 -0.06 -4.97 13.33
CA ASN A 147 -0.71 -6.28 13.38
C ASN A 147 -2.00 -6.24 12.56
N ASN A 148 -2.21 -7.24 11.71
CA ASN A 148 -3.47 -7.41 11.01
C ASN A 148 -4.47 -8.19 11.91
N PRO A 149 -5.57 -7.58 12.36
CA PRO A 149 -6.55 -8.23 13.24
C PRO A 149 -7.28 -9.39 12.58
N PHE A 150 -7.23 -9.52 11.25
CA PHE A 150 -7.89 -10.58 10.50
C PHE A 150 -7.05 -11.86 10.40
N GLU A 151 -5.80 -11.83 10.88
CA GLU A 151 -4.96 -13.03 10.97
C GLU A 151 -5.52 -14.09 11.92
N GLN A 152 -6.24 -13.67 12.96
CA GLN A 152 -6.83 -14.59 13.93
C GLN A 152 -7.88 -15.54 13.31
N TYR A 153 -8.40 -15.20 12.12
CA TYR A 153 -9.38 -16.01 11.39
C TYR A 153 -8.75 -16.97 10.39
N ALA A 154 -7.43 -16.87 10.14
CA ALA A 154 -6.72 -17.83 9.32
C ALA A 154 -6.66 -19.19 10.04
N ASP A 155 -6.96 -20.27 9.34
CA ASP A 155 -6.78 -21.62 9.89
C ASP A 155 -5.27 -21.91 9.99
N THR A 156 -4.76 -21.89 11.22
CA THR A 156 -3.33 -22.16 11.50
C THR A 156 -3.01 -23.65 11.59
N THR A 157 -4.04 -24.51 11.56
CA THR A 157 -3.88 -25.96 11.67
C THR A 157 -3.74 -26.65 10.32
N GLN A 158 -4.17 -26.00 9.24
CA GLN A 158 -4.00 -26.50 7.88
C GLN A 158 -2.70 -26.01 7.25
N VAL A 159 -1.97 -26.92 6.63
CA VAL A 159 -0.82 -26.57 5.80
C VAL A 159 -1.34 -25.84 4.58
N ARG A 160 -1.10 -24.52 4.54
CA ARG A 160 -1.49 -23.71 3.38
C ARG A 160 -0.59 -24.03 2.19
N PRO A 161 -1.16 -24.28 1.00
CA PRO A 161 -0.37 -24.45 -0.20
C PRO A 161 0.45 -23.17 -0.44
N GLN A 162 1.72 -23.32 -0.80
CA GLN A 162 2.53 -22.20 -1.25
C GLN A 162 2.50 -22.17 -2.77
N PRO A 163 1.85 -21.16 -3.38
CA PRO A 163 1.88 -21.01 -4.83
C PRO A 163 3.33 -20.93 -5.32
N PRO A 164 3.72 -21.68 -6.36
CA PRO A 164 5.01 -21.46 -7.00
C PRO A 164 5.03 -20.06 -7.65
N PRO A 165 6.22 -19.45 -7.83
CA PRO A 165 6.34 -18.22 -8.60
C PRO A 165 5.71 -18.41 -9.99
N GLN A 166 4.73 -17.58 -10.33
CA GLN A 166 4.10 -17.67 -11.65
C GLN A 166 4.95 -16.95 -12.68
N ASN A 167 5.50 -17.71 -13.63
CA ASN A 167 6.11 -17.16 -14.85
C ASN A 167 5.00 -16.76 -15.84
N ARG A 168 4.18 -15.76 -15.50
CA ARG A 168 3.40 -15.04 -16.52
C ARG A 168 4.30 -13.98 -17.16
N PRO A 169 4.39 -13.90 -18.50
CA PRO A 169 5.09 -12.80 -19.15
C PRO A 169 4.49 -11.46 -18.72
N ALA A 170 5.33 -10.55 -18.23
CA ALA A 170 4.91 -9.18 -17.92
C ALA A 170 4.26 -8.55 -19.15
N GLY A 171 3.03 -8.05 -19.02
CA GLY A 171 2.30 -7.41 -20.11
C GLY A 171 1.33 -8.33 -20.88
N GLN A 172 1.17 -9.61 -20.53
CA GLN A 172 -0.05 -10.32 -20.90
C GLN A 172 -1.20 -9.84 -19.99
N THR A 173 -1.81 -8.71 -20.35
CA THR A 173 -3.21 -8.44 -19.99
C THR A 173 -4.00 -9.69 -20.38
N GLY A 174 -4.64 -10.35 -19.43
CA GLY A 174 -5.21 -11.69 -19.54
C GLY A 174 -6.15 -11.93 -20.73
N GLN A 175 -5.61 -12.07 -21.94
CA GLN A 175 -6.31 -12.62 -23.09
C GLN A 175 -6.53 -14.14 -22.95
N GLY A 176 -6.31 -14.70 -21.77
CA GLY A 176 -6.80 -16.00 -21.34
C GLY A 176 -7.95 -15.80 -20.35
N LYS A 177 -9.19 -16.00 -20.82
CA LYS A 177 -10.46 -16.14 -20.09
C LYS A 177 -10.40 -15.80 -18.59
N GLY A 178 -10.92 -14.64 -18.20
CA GLY A 178 -11.32 -14.41 -16.80
C GLY A 178 -11.18 -12.99 -16.28
N TRP A 179 -10.46 -12.07 -16.92
CA TRP A 179 -10.44 -10.66 -16.49
C TRP A 179 -9.92 -9.73 -17.60
N PRO A 180 -10.56 -8.57 -17.84
CA PRO A 180 -11.79 -8.11 -17.21
C PRO A 180 -12.99 -8.95 -17.66
N TRP A 181 -13.99 -9.09 -16.78
CA TRP A 181 -15.25 -9.73 -17.14
C TRP A 181 -16.14 -8.73 -17.87
N ALA A 182 -16.02 -8.65 -19.19
CA ALA A 182 -16.89 -7.79 -20.00
C ALA A 182 -18.38 -8.15 -19.75
N GLU A 183 -19.18 -7.16 -19.37
CA GLU A 183 -20.65 -7.26 -19.22
C GLU A 183 -21.15 -8.33 -18.22
N ALA A 184 -20.30 -8.81 -17.30
CA ALA A 184 -20.69 -9.91 -16.42
C ALA A 184 -21.53 -9.44 -15.24
N GLY A 185 -22.85 -9.58 -15.37
CA GLY A 185 -23.76 -9.64 -14.21
C GLY A 185 -23.48 -10.86 -13.32
N LEU A 186 -24.37 -11.06 -12.34
CA LEU A 186 -24.35 -12.24 -11.50
C LEU A 186 -24.47 -13.51 -12.34
N HIS A 187 -23.73 -14.55 -11.96
CA HIS A 187 -23.79 -15.84 -12.62
C HIS A 187 -25.24 -16.39 -12.63
N PRO A 188 -25.73 -16.98 -13.73
CA PRO A 188 -27.11 -17.49 -13.81
C PRO A 188 -27.49 -18.48 -12.70
N ALA A 189 -26.53 -19.30 -12.23
CA ALA A 189 -26.76 -20.19 -11.09
C ALA A 189 -27.09 -19.43 -9.80
N VAL A 190 -26.48 -18.25 -9.57
CA VAL A 190 -26.75 -17.43 -8.39
C VAL A 190 -28.07 -16.67 -8.54
N VAL A 191 -28.38 -16.20 -9.76
CA VAL A 191 -29.65 -15.50 -10.05
C VAL A 191 -30.85 -16.43 -9.90
N ASN A 192 -30.73 -17.66 -10.36
CA ASN A 192 -31.84 -18.64 -10.39
C ASN A 192 -31.85 -19.59 -9.18
N MET A 193 -31.04 -19.31 -8.15
CA MET A 193 -30.92 -20.18 -6.98
C MET A 193 -32.24 -20.22 -6.19
N PRO A 194 -32.86 -21.39 -6.00
CA PRO A 194 -34.08 -21.48 -5.21
C PRO A 194 -33.75 -21.39 -3.72
N ALA A 195 -34.68 -20.87 -2.91
CA ALA A 195 -34.52 -20.80 -1.46
C ALA A 195 -34.27 -22.16 -0.80
N SER A 196 -34.75 -23.26 -1.40
CA SER A 196 -34.48 -24.62 -0.95
C SER A 196 -33.02 -25.05 -1.08
N ALA A 197 -32.24 -24.41 -1.96
CA ALA A 197 -30.80 -24.63 -2.09
C ALA A 197 -29.99 -23.80 -1.09
N GLU A 198 -30.52 -22.66 -0.62
CA GLU A 198 -29.84 -21.73 0.32
C GLU A 198 -29.97 -22.11 1.80
N THR A 199 -29.95 -23.41 2.12
CA THR A 199 -30.17 -23.93 3.48
C THR A 199 -28.90 -24.12 4.30
N SER A 200 -27.77 -24.36 3.64
CA SER A 200 -26.44 -24.49 4.25
C SER A 200 -25.35 -24.16 3.23
N ILE A 201 -24.13 -23.88 3.71
CA ILE A 201 -22.95 -23.66 2.85
C ILE A 201 -22.76 -24.83 1.88
N ALA A 202 -22.85 -26.07 2.37
CA ALA A 202 -22.70 -27.27 1.55
C ALA A 202 -23.79 -27.38 0.48
N SER A 203 -25.04 -27.09 0.82
CA SER A 203 -26.16 -27.12 -0.13
C SER A 203 -25.99 -26.09 -1.25
N VAL A 204 -25.58 -24.86 -0.92
CA VAL A 204 -25.31 -23.81 -1.91
C VAL A 204 -24.17 -24.21 -2.85
N ALA A 205 -23.06 -24.68 -2.28
CA ALA A 205 -21.89 -25.07 -3.07
C ALA A 205 -22.23 -26.24 -4.02
N GLN A 206 -22.93 -27.27 -3.52
CA GLN A 206 -23.37 -28.41 -4.33
C GLN A 206 -24.34 -28.00 -5.44
N TYR A 207 -25.28 -27.09 -5.15
CA TYR A 207 -26.16 -26.53 -6.15
C TYR A 207 -25.36 -25.85 -7.26
N ILE A 208 -24.43 -24.95 -6.91
CA ILE A 208 -23.57 -24.26 -7.89
C ILE A 208 -22.76 -25.27 -8.73
N ALA A 209 -22.13 -26.26 -8.12
CA ALA A 209 -21.37 -27.29 -8.83
C ALA A 209 -22.25 -28.20 -9.73
N SER A 210 -23.53 -28.36 -9.39
CA SER A 210 -24.49 -29.07 -10.23
C SER A 210 -24.82 -28.28 -11.51
N GLN A 211 -24.91 -26.95 -11.40
CA GLN A 211 -25.31 -26.05 -12.48
C GLN A 211 -24.13 -25.65 -13.39
N GLU A 212 -22.91 -25.53 -12.84
CA GLU A 212 -21.75 -25.06 -13.58
C GLU A 212 -20.60 -26.07 -13.57
N LYS A 213 -20.17 -26.49 -14.77
CA LYS A 213 -19.15 -27.52 -14.98
C LYS A 213 -17.77 -26.94 -15.27
N ASP A 214 -17.69 -25.74 -15.82
CA ASP A 214 -16.43 -25.04 -16.02
C ASP A 214 -15.89 -24.55 -14.67
N PRO A 215 -14.67 -24.95 -14.24
CA PRO A 215 -14.13 -24.56 -12.95
C PRO A 215 -14.00 -23.04 -12.75
N MET A 216 -13.66 -22.29 -13.81
CA MET A 216 -13.52 -20.84 -13.74
C MET A 216 -14.87 -20.17 -13.49
N LEU A 217 -15.90 -20.57 -14.25
CA LEU A 217 -17.26 -20.07 -14.06
C LEU A 217 -17.88 -20.55 -12.73
N ARG A 218 -17.50 -21.74 -12.26
CA ARG A 218 -17.94 -22.25 -10.96
C ARG A 218 -17.39 -21.39 -9.82
N VAL A 219 -16.09 -21.09 -9.82
CA VAL A 219 -15.48 -20.19 -8.83
C VAL A 219 -16.06 -18.78 -8.94
N LYS A 220 -16.33 -18.28 -10.17
CA LYS A 220 -17.10 -17.03 -10.35
C LYS A 220 -18.47 -17.12 -9.67
N ALA A 221 -19.23 -18.21 -9.84
CA ALA A 221 -20.53 -18.35 -9.20
C ALA A 221 -20.44 -18.38 -7.66
N LEU A 222 -19.40 -18.98 -7.09
CA LEU A 222 -19.15 -18.92 -5.64
C LEU A 222 -18.81 -17.48 -5.19
N HIS A 223 -17.95 -16.78 -5.93
CA HIS A 223 -17.64 -15.37 -5.71
C HIS A 223 -18.91 -14.50 -5.74
N ASP A 224 -19.71 -14.63 -6.79
CA ASP A 224 -20.92 -13.84 -7.00
C ASP A 224 -21.94 -14.10 -5.90
N TYR A 225 -22.05 -15.35 -5.41
CA TYR A 225 -22.89 -15.66 -4.26
C TYR A 225 -22.47 -14.87 -3.03
N VAL A 226 -21.18 -14.82 -2.71
CA VAL A 226 -20.66 -14.10 -1.55
C VAL A 226 -20.81 -12.58 -1.73
N ALA A 227 -20.39 -12.05 -2.88
CA ALA A 227 -20.46 -10.62 -3.19
C ALA A 227 -21.91 -10.09 -3.23
N ASP A 228 -22.88 -10.94 -3.60
CA ASP A 228 -24.29 -10.54 -3.64
C ASP A 228 -25.02 -10.77 -2.31
N ARG A 229 -24.82 -11.92 -1.65
CA ARG A 229 -25.63 -12.32 -0.49
C ARG A 229 -25.15 -11.76 0.83
N ILE A 230 -23.94 -11.21 0.89
CA ILE A 230 -23.36 -10.67 2.13
C ILE A 230 -23.34 -9.14 2.05
N ALA A 231 -23.79 -8.49 3.13
CA ALA A 231 -23.66 -7.05 3.33
C ALA A 231 -22.44 -6.73 4.19
N TYR A 232 -21.76 -5.62 3.92
CA TYR A 232 -20.62 -5.22 4.74
C TYR A 232 -21.05 -4.60 6.07
N ASP A 233 -20.47 -5.05 7.18
CA ASP A 233 -20.74 -4.56 8.53
C ASP A 233 -19.98 -3.25 8.81
N ALA A 234 -20.33 -2.20 8.05
CA ALA A 234 -19.69 -0.90 8.12
C ALA A 234 -19.70 -0.28 9.54
N PRO A 235 -20.80 -0.34 10.32
CA PRO A 235 -20.81 0.23 11.67
C PRO A 235 -19.77 -0.40 12.61
N ASN A 236 -19.70 -1.74 12.63
CA ASN A 236 -18.74 -2.47 13.46
C ASN A 236 -17.31 -2.33 12.96
N TYR A 237 -17.11 -2.30 11.65
CA TYR A 237 -15.81 -2.00 11.04
C TYR A 237 -15.28 -0.64 11.50
N PHE A 238 -16.07 0.42 11.38
CA PHE A 238 -15.64 1.77 11.79
C PHE A 238 -15.52 1.95 13.31
N ALA A 239 -16.14 1.06 14.10
CA ALA A 239 -15.99 0.97 15.55
C ALA A 239 -14.80 0.10 15.99
N GLY A 240 -14.18 -0.65 15.07
CA GLY A 240 -13.09 -1.59 15.38
C GLY A 240 -13.53 -2.80 16.21
N ASN A 241 -14.82 -3.14 16.18
CA ASN A 241 -15.40 -4.26 16.92
C ASN A 241 -15.93 -5.30 15.94
N TYR A 242 -15.23 -6.41 15.73
CA TYR A 242 -15.60 -7.41 14.74
C TYR A 242 -16.39 -8.56 15.40
N PRO A 243 -17.70 -8.74 15.10
CA PRO A 243 -18.42 -9.94 15.48
C PRO A 243 -17.77 -11.21 14.90
N PRO A 244 -18.19 -12.43 15.28
CA PRO A 244 -17.63 -13.65 14.70
C PRO A 244 -17.68 -13.63 13.16
N GLN A 245 -16.54 -13.96 12.54
CA GLN A 245 -16.31 -13.94 11.09
C GLN A 245 -16.16 -15.35 10.50
N ASP A 246 -16.53 -16.40 11.25
CA ASP A 246 -16.56 -17.76 10.73
C ASP A 246 -17.67 -17.94 9.68
N ALA A 247 -17.46 -18.86 8.74
CA ALA A 247 -18.31 -19.02 7.58
C ALA A 247 -19.78 -19.33 7.94
N GLU A 248 -20.02 -20.11 8.99
CA GLU A 248 -21.37 -20.50 9.42
C GLU A 248 -22.14 -19.30 9.99
N THR A 249 -21.51 -18.53 10.88
CA THR A 249 -22.10 -17.29 11.41
C THR A 249 -22.38 -16.29 10.28
N VAL A 250 -21.46 -16.12 9.34
CA VAL A 250 -21.62 -15.20 8.20
C VAL A 250 -22.74 -15.66 7.26
N PHE A 251 -22.81 -16.96 6.96
CA PHE A 251 -23.88 -17.55 6.15
C PHE A 251 -25.26 -17.29 6.77
N GLN A 252 -25.40 -17.46 8.09
CA GLN A 252 -26.67 -17.24 8.79
C GLN A 252 -27.04 -15.75 8.88
N ARG A 253 -26.07 -14.88 9.20
CA ARG A 253 -26.33 -13.46 9.44
C ARG A 253 -26.37 -12.60 8.19
N ARG A 254 -25.77 -13.07 7.08
CA ARG A 254 -25.65 -12.33 5.81
C ARG A 254 -24.93 -10.97 5.93
N VAL A 255 -24.15 -10.79 6.99
CA VAL A 255 -23.44 -9.54 7.30
C VAL A 255 -22.05 -9.87 7.85
N ALA A 256 -21.00 -9.25 7.32
CA ALA A 256 -19.61 -9.51 7.71
C ALA A 256 -18.66 -8.34 7.38
N VAL A 257 -17.42 -8.40 7.86
CA VAL A 257 -16.31 -7.61 7.29
C VAL A 257 -15.46 -8.50 6.36
N CYS A 258 -14.41 -7.96 5.75
CA CYS A 258 -13.60 -8.66 4.74
C CYS A 258 -13.18 -10.09 5.12
N ALA A 259 -12.83 -10.32 6.39
CA ALA A 259 -12.52 -11.66 6.90
C ALA A 259 -13.68 -12.65 6.69
N GLY A 260 -14.92 -12.27 7.02
CA GLY A 260 -16.07 -13.16 6.89
C GLY A 260 -16.47 -13.43 5.44
N TYR A 261 -16.31 -12.45 4.54
CA TYR A 261 -16.46 -12.68 3.09
C TYR A 261 -15.47 -13.75 2.62
N ALA A 262 -14.19 -13.58 2.98
CA ALA A 262 -13.14 -14.49 2.53
C ALA A 262 -13.27 -15.90 3.13
N LYS A 263 -13.72 -16.01 4.38
CA LYS A 263 -14.01 -17.30 5.04
C LYS A 263 -15.22 -18.01 4.44
N LEU A 264 -16.28 -17.28 4.08
CA LEU A 264 -17.43 -17.89 3.43
C LEU A 264 -17.07 -18.41 2.04
N LEU A 265 -16.30 -17.64 1.25
CA LEU A 265 -15.86 -18.09 -0.07
C LEU A 265 -14.96 -19.34 0.00
N GLU A 266 -14.01 -19.36 0.96
CA GLU A 266 -13.19 -20.53 1.25
C GLU A 266 -14.04 -21.77 1.61
N ALA A 267 -15.01 -21.61 2.53
CA ALA A 267 -15.87 -22.72 2.97
C ALA A 267 -16.77 -23.26 1.85
N LEU A 268 -17.29 -22.38 0.98
CA LEU A 268 -18.05 -22.76 -0.21
C LEU A 268 -17.19 -23.58 -1.18
N GLY A 269 -15.95 -23.15 -1.44
CA GLY A 269 -15.01 -23.91 -2.27
C GLY A 269 -14.68 -25.28 -1.67
N GLN A 270 -14.35 -25.31 -0.38
CA GLN A 270 -14.03 -26.53 0.35
C GLN A 270 -15.16 -27.57 0.27
N ALA A 271 -16.43 -27.15 0.33
CA ALA A 271 -17.59 -28.04 0.30
C ALA A 271 -17.76 -28.81 -1.03
N ILE A 272 -17.12 -28.37 -2.11
CA ILE A 272 -17.15 -29.02 -3.42
C ILE A 272 -15.75 -29.36 -3.98
N GLY A 273 -14.71 -29.24 -3.15
CA GLY A 273 -13.34 -29.58 -3.50
C GLY A 273 -12.62 -28.57 -4.40
N GLU A 274 -13.10 -27.32 -4.47
CA GLU A 274 -12.36 -26.22 -5.10
C GLU A 274 -11.31 -25.68 -4.12
N GLU A 275 -10.06 -25.55 -4.57
CA GLU A 275 -8.96 -25.09 -3.74
C GLU A 275 -8.94 -23.57 -3.67
N ILE A 276 -9.73 -23.01 -2.74
CA ILE A 276 -9.77 -21.59 -2.42
C ILE A 276 -9.20 -21.40 -1.03
N VAL A 277 -8.26 -20.48 -0.86
CA VAL A 277 -7.57 -20.23 0.41
C VAL A 277 -7.76 -18.80 0.88
N TYR A 278 -7.86 -18.63 2.19
CA TYR A 278 -7.88 -17.35 2.87
C TYR A 278 -6.49 -16.69 2.85
N VAL A 279 -6.43 -15.43 2.38
CA VAL A 279 -5.22 -14.62 2.31
C VAL A 279 -5.40 -13.36 3.15
N THR A 280 -4.37 -12.99 3.92
CA THR A 280 -4.33 -11.75 4.69
C THR A 280 -3.16 -10.88 4.26
N GLY A 281 -3.30 -9.58 4.52
CA GLY A 281 -2.25 -8.63 4.28
C GLY A 281 -2.74 -7.20 4.46
N ASP A 282 -2.14 -6.28 3.74
CA ASP A 282 -2.53 -4.88 3.75
C ASP A 282 -3.17 -4.49 2.43
N SER A 283 -4.10 -3.55 2.50
CA SER A 283 -4.76 -2.97 1.35
C SER A 283 -4.58 -1.45 1.32
N ARG A 284 -4.79 -0.85 0.15
CA ARG A 284 -4.77 0.59 -0.04
C ARG A 284 -5.96 0.99 -0.91
N SER A 285 -6.73 1.96 -0.43
CA SER A 285 -7.93 2.44 -1.08
C SER A 285 -7.74 3.84 -1.71
N SER A 286 -6.70 4.55 -1.25
CA SER A 286 -6.34 5.92 -1.59
C SER A 286 -4.81 6.11 -1.57
N THR A 287 -4.32 7.20 -2.15
CA THR A 287 -2.89 7.58 -2.03
C THR A 287 -2.50 7.95 -0.61
N SER A 288 -3.47 8.36 0.23
CA SER A 288 -3.27 8.69 1.63
C SER A 288 -3.14 7.46 2.54
N ASP A 289 -3.55 6.27 2.09
CA ASP A 289 -3.44 5.00 2.83
C ASP A 289 -2.01 4.46 2.82
N LEU A 290 -1.02 5.31 3.13
CA LEU A 290 0.38 4.93 3.14
C LEU A 290 0.71 4.05 4.35
N GLU A 291 -0.15 3.98 5.36
CA GLU A 291 -0.02 3.04 6.47
C GLU A 291 -0.48 1.62 6.11
N GLY A 292 -1.19 1.44 5.01
CA GLY A 292 -1.86 0.18 4.68
C GLY A 292 -3.01 -0.11 5.65
N GLN A 293 -4.13 -0.59 5.13
CA GLN A 293 -5.27 -1.02 5.94
C GLN A 293 -5.30 -2.54 5.95
N SER A 294 -5.31 -3.15 7.13
CA SER A 294 -5.44 -4.59 7.27
C SER A 294 -6.64 -5.10 6.48
N HIS A 295 -6.45 -6.19 5.75
CA HIS A 295 -7.48 -6.75 4.88
C HIS A 295 -7.34 -8.26 4.76
N ALA A 296 -8.41 -8.89 4.26
CA ALA A 296 -8.48 -10.31 3.99
C ALA A 296 -9.27 -10.56 2.69
N TRP A 297 -8.77 -11.48 1.88
CA TRP A 297 -9.30 -11.85 0.57
C TRP A 297 -8.98 -13.32 0.28
N ASN A 298 -9.10 -13.78 -0.96
CA ASN A 298 -8.83 -15.17 -1.33
C ASN A 298 -7.84 -15.32 -2.49
N ALA A 299 -7.24 -16.49 -2.57
CA ALA A 299 -6.66 -17.02 -3.79
C ALA A 299 -7.31 -18.35 -4.15
N ALA A 300 -7.54 -18.64 -5.42
CA ALA A 300 -8.12 -19.89 -5.90
C ALA A 300 -7.18 -20.56 -6.90
N LYS A 301 -7.00 -21.88 -6.77
CA LYS A 301 -6.27 -22.70 -7.74
C LYS A 301 -7.27 -23.30 -8.73
N ILE A 302 -7.14 -22.90 -9.99
CA ILE A 302 -8.01 -23.32 -11.10
C ILE A 302 -7.12 -23.88 -12.19
N ASN A 303 -7.30 -25.15 -12.56
CA ASN A 303 -6.49 -25.83 -13.58
C ASN A 303 -4.97 -25.65 -13.36
N GLU A 304 -4.48 -25.92 -12.14
CA GLU A 304 -3.07 -25.76 -11.73
C GLU A 304 -2.52 -24.32 -11.73
N GLN A 305 -3.35 -23.31 -11.92
CA GLN A 305 -2.96 -21.90 -11.86
C GLN A 305 -3.67 -21.19 -10.71
N TRP A 306 -2.94 -20.35 -9.98
CA TRP A 306 -3.51 -19.54 -8.89
C TRP A 306 -4.03 -18.20 -9.43
N TYR A 307 -5.16 -17.76 -8.88
CA TYR A 307 -5.80 -16.49 -9.18
C TYR A 307 -6.21 -15.80 -7.89
N LEU A 308 -6.16 -14.47 -7.86
CA LEU A 308 -6.57 -13.67 -6.71
C LEU A 308 -8.04 -13.27 -6.86
N ILE A 309 -8.75 -13.20 -5.73
CA ILE A 309 -10.17 -12.86 -5.65
C ILE A 309 -10.40 -11.97 -4.44
N ASP A 310 -11.13 -10.86 -4.59
CA ASP A 310 -11.71 -10.12 -3.47
C ASP A 310 -13.20 -9.86 -3.65
N ALA A 311 -14.01 -10.76 -3.11
CA ALA A 311 -15.48 -10.64 -3.11
C ALA A 311 -16.00 -9.47 -2.25
N THR A 312 -15.18 -8.93 -1.35
CA THR A 312 -15.56 -7.80 -0.49
C THR A 312 -15.58 -6.51 -1.30
N TRP A 313 -14.52 -6.27 -2.10
CA TRP A 313 -14.43 -5.05 -2.90
C TRP A 313 -15.30 -5.10 -4.15
N ASP A 314 -15.69 -6.31 -4.56
CA ASP A 314 -16.68 -6.54 -5.61
C ASP A 314 -18.13 -6.56 -5.10
N SER A 315 -18.41 -6.43 -3.80
CA SER A 315 -19.79 -6.35 -3.26
C SER A 315 -20.35 -4.92 -3.19
N GLY A 316 -19.47 -3.91 -3.13
CA GLY A 316 -19.87 -2.52 -3.04
C GLY A 316 -18.83 -1.62 -2.39
N SER A 317 -19.29 -0.57 -1.72
CA SER A 317 -18.44 0.41 -1.05
C SER A 317 -18.94 0.73 0.36
N VAL A 318 -18.02 1.17 1.20
CA VAL A 318 -18.30 1.61 2.57
C VAL A 318 -17.96 3.07 2.76
N ASP A 319 -18.82 3.79 3.45
CA ASP A 319 -18.58 5.16 3.88
C ASP A 319 -19.05 5.33 5.33
N ARG A 320 -18.36 6.19 6.08
CA ARG A 320 -18.63 6.36 7.52
C ARG A 320 -20.00 6.99 7.78
N ALA A 321 -20.48 7.84 6.87
CA ALA A 321 -21.76 8.53 7.03
C ALA A 321 -22.94 7.71 6.50
N SER A 322 -22.77 7.07 5.34
CA SER A 322 -23.83 6.34 4.63
C SER A 322 -23.83 4.82 4.87
N GLY A 323 -22.78 4.27 5.47
CA GLY A 323 -22.65 2.84 5.72
C GLY A 323 -22.27 2.05 4.47
N PHE A 324 -22.81 0.83 4.34
CA PHE A 324 -22.56 -0.03 3.18
C PHE A 324 -23.52 0.28 2.04
N THR A 325 -22.97 0.58 0.86
CA THR A 325 -23.72 0.70 -0.39
C THR A 325 -23.36 -0.49 -1.27
N LYS A 326 -24.34 -1.36 -1.52
CA LYS A 326 -24.17 -2.54 -2.38
C LYS A 326 -24.02 -2.09 -3.83
N ALA A 327 -22.98 -2.58 -4.50
CA ALA A 327 -22.73 -2.37 -5.90
C ALA A 327 -21.86 -3.51 -6.42
N TYR A 328 -22.50 -4.60 -6.85
CA TYR A 328 -21.82 -5.79 -7.35
C TYR A 328 -20.96 -5.45 -8.58
N LYS A 329 -19.72 -5.98 -8.58
CA LYS A 329 -18.72 -5.83 -9.65
C LYS A 329 -17.90 -7.11 -9.78
N THR A 330 -16.94 -7.09 -10.70
CA THR A 330 -15.97 -8.16 -10.93
C THR A 330 -14.57 -7.59 -11.16
N ASP A 331 -14.32 -6.37 -10.63
CA ASP A 331 -13.05 -5.66 -10.79
C ASP A 331 -11.92 -6.44 -10.10
N TYR A 332 -12.24 -7.20 -9.04
CA TYR A 332 -11.31 -7.99 -8.24
C TYR A 332 -11.54 -9.51 -8.34
N LEU A 333 -12.30 -9.97 -9.33
CA LEU A 333 -12.43 -11.39 -9.68
C LEU A 333 -11.40 -11.78 -10.74
N PHE A 334 -10.29 -12.39 -10.31
CA PHE A 334 -9.16 -12.80 -11.15
C PHE A 334 -8.35 -11.70 -11.86
N PRO A 335 -8.17 -10.50 -11.26
CA PRO A 335 -7.29 -9.49 -11.85
C PRO A 335 -5.86 -10.03 -11.98
N PRO A 336 -5.08 -9.55 -12.97
CA PRO A 336 -3.66 -9.80 -13.04
C PRO A 336 -2.96 -9.47 -11.70
N PRO A 337 -1.96 -10.26 -11.27
CA PRO A 337 -1.18 -10.00 -10.06
C PRO A 337 -0.62 -8.57 -9.98
N GLU A 338 -0.21 -8.00 -11.11
CA GLU A 338 0.29 -6.62 -11.21
C GLU A 338 -0.79 -5.58 -10.93
N VAL A 339 -2.05 -5.87 -11.24
CA VAL A 339 -3.19 -4.96 -11.06
C VAL A 339 -3.64 -4.98 -9.61
N ILE A 340 -3.93 -6.15 -9.06
CA ILE A 340 -4.36 -6.25 -7.66
C ILE A 340 -3.21 -5.94 -6.69
N GLY A 341 -1.95 -6.16 -7.09
CA GLY A 341 -0.75 -5.79 -6.35
C GLY A 341 -0.54 -4.28 -6.15
N ILE A 342 -1.35 -3.42 -6.77
CA ILE A 342 -1.39 -1.97 -6.49
C ILE A 342 -2.19 -1.70 -5.21
N THR A 343 -3.25 -2.47 -4.98
CA THR A 343 -4.20 -2.25 -3.88
C THR A 343 -4.09 -3.29 -2.78
N HIS A 344 -3.50 -4.46 -3.01
CA HIS A 344 -3.38 -5.57 -2.06
C HIS A 344 -1.93 -6.04 -1.96
N PHE A 345 -1.42 -6.13 -0.73
CA PHE A 345 -0.10 -6.62 -0.42
C PHE A 345 -0.20 -7.77 0.59
N PRO A 346 -0.05 -9.04 0.16
CA PRO A 346 -0.19 -10.19 1.04
C PRO A 346 0.93 -10.24 2.07
N LYS A 347 0.61 -10.76 3.25
CA LYS A 347 1.59 -11.06 4.30
C LYS A 347 2.60 -12.10 3.82
N GLU A 348 2.11 -13.12 3.14
CA GLU A 348 2.91 -14.21 2.57
C GLU A 348 3.30 -13.84 1.13
N GLU A 349 4.60 -13.71 0.88
CA GLU A 349 5.14 -13.24 -0.41
C GLU A 349 4.70 -14.09 -1.61
N SER A 350 4.48 -15.39 -1.41
CA SER A 350 4.02 -16.32 -2.46
C SER A 350 2.66 -15.94 -3.04
N PHE A 351 1.76 -15.35 -2.25
CA PHE A 351 0.44 -14.91 -2.71
C PHE A 351 0.47 -13.60 -3.47
N GLN A 352 1.65 -12.98 -3.69
CA GLN A 352 1.76 -11.94 -4.70
C GLN A 352 1.51 -12.52 -6.09
N LEU A 353 1.75 -13.82 -6.30
CA LEU A 353 1.62 -14.51 -7.60
C LEU A 353 2.42 -13.86 -8.73
N ARG A 354 3.52 -13.17 -8.41
CA ARG A 354 4.40 -12.49 -9.38
C ARG A 354 5.66 -13.30 -9.61
N ALA A 355 6.17 -13.26 -10.84
CA ALA A 355 7.52 -13.76 -11.14
C ALA A 355 8.59 -13.02 -10.34
N GLN A 356 8.39 -11.72 -10.11
CA GLN A 356 9.24 -10.86 -9.30
C GLN A 356 8.39 -10.18 -8.22
N PRO A 357 8.36 -10.73 -7.00
CA PRO A 357 7.68 -10.10 -5.88
C PRO A 357 8.23 -8.70 -5.59
N ILE A 358 7.34 -7.80 -5.22
CA ILE A 358 7.71 -6.45 -4.78
C ILE A 358 7.82 -6.39 -3.26
N THR A 359 8.61 -5.43 -2.80
CA THR A 359 8.71 -5.10 -1.39
C THR A 359 7.52 -4.26 -0.94
N ARG A 360 7.26 -4.21 0.36
CA ARG A 360 6.26 -3.31 0.95
C ARG A 360 6.53 -1.83 0.61
N GLY A 361 7.79 -1.42 0.60
CA GLY A 361 8.14 -0.04 0.22
C GLY A 361 7.81 0.27 -1.23
N GLU A 362 7.98 -0.70 -2.14
CA GLU A 362 7.53 -0.57 -3.52
C GLU A 362 6.00 -0.53 -3.61
N PHE A 363 5.31 -1.43 -2.90
CA PHE A 363 3.85 -1.43 -2.82
C PHE A 363 3.28 -0.06 -2.44
N LEU A 364 3.86 0.60 -1.43
CA LEU A 364 3.43 1.91 -0.93
C LEU A 364 3.78 3.08 -1.88
N ARG A 365 4.78 2.90 -2.74
CA ARG A 365 5.21 3.90 -3.72
C ARG A 365 4.42 3.84 -5.01
N GLN A 366 3.72 2.76 -5.30
CA GLN A 366 2.92 2.68 -6.52
C GLN A 366 1.82 3.76 -6.53
N PRO A 367 1.58 4.41 -7.69
CA PRO A 367 0.43 5.29 -7.88
C PRO A 367 -0.87 4.51 -7.65
N MET A 368 -1.86 5.15 -7.03
CA MET A 368 -3.08 4.45 -6.62
C MET A 368 -4.08 4.39 -7.78
N MET A 369 -4.07 3.31 -8.54
CA MET A 369 -5.10 3.02 -9.53
C MET A 369 -5.88 1.79 -9.10
N ARG A 370 -7.21 1.87 -9.13
CA ARG A 370 -8.09 0.74 -8.83
C ARG A 370 -8.09 -0.24 -10.00
N ALA A 371 -8.44 -1.50 -9.74
CA ALA A 371 -8.48 -2.53 -10.78
C ALA A 371 -9.35 -2.13 -11.98
N ARG A 372 -10.46 -1.43 -11.74
CA ARG A 372 -11.34 -0.87 -12.78
C ARG A 372 -10.62 -0.01 -13.82
N PHE A 373 -9.64 0.80 -13.42
CA PHE A 373 -8.86 1.62 -14.35
C PHE A 373 -8.25 0.77 -15.47
N PHE A 374 -7.64 -0.35 -15.08
CA PHE A 374 -7.01 -1.30 -15.98
C PHE A 374 -8.02 -2.19 -16.70
N ALA A 375 -9.12 -2.55 -16.03
CA ALA A 375 -10.23 -3.31 -16.63
C ALA A 375 -10.87 -2.55 -17.80
N GLU A 376 -10.95 -1.22 -17.70
CA GLU A 376 -11.42 -0.35 -18.78
C GLU A 376 -10.38 -0.13 -19.89
N GLY A 377 -9.22 -0.82 -19.82
CA GLY A 377 -8.16 -0.79 -20.83
C GLY A 377 -7.18 0.36 -20.70
N MET A 378 -7.28 1.19 -19.66
CA MET A 378 -6.38 2.31 -19.46
C MET A 378 -5.05 1.87 -18.85
N GLN A 379 -3.99 2.62 -19.15
CA GLN A 379 -2.67 2.44 -18.56
C GLN A 379 -2.11 3.78 -18.12
N LEU A 380 -1.56 3.84 -16.90
CA LEU A 380 -0.91 5.03 -16.40
C LEU A 380 0.52 5.07 -16.96
N VAL A 381 0.91 6.19 -17.56
CA VAL A 381 2.27 6.44 -18.09
C VAL A 381 3.07 7.30 -17.12
N ALA A 382 2.44 8.34 -16.57
CA ALA A 382 3.01 9.19 -15.54
C ALA A 382 1.92 9.82 -14.66
N PRO A 383 2.19 10.06 -13.36
CA PRO A 383 3.42 9.76 -12.66
C PRO A 383 3.51 8.28 -12.21
N MET A 384 4.74 7.79 -12.04
CA MET A 384 5.02 6.42 -11.60
C MET A 384 5.18 6.27 -10.08
N ARG A 385 4.70 7.26 -9.31
CA ARG A 385 4.83 7.30 -7.85
C ARG A 385 3.52 7.75 -7.21
N SER A 386 3.29 7.33 -5.97
CA SER A 386 2.14 7.70 -5.15
C SER A 386 2.11 9.18 -4.80
N GLN A 387 3.29 9.80 -4.70
CA GLN A 387 3.47 11.23 -4.48
C GLN A 387 4.47 11.79 -5.49
N THR A 388 4.14 12.94 -6.09
CA THR A 388 5.04 13.68 -6.99
C THR A 388 5.06 15.16 -6.65
N ASP A 389 6.20 15.82 -6.88
CA ASP A 389 6.32 17.25 -6.67
C ASP A 389 6.05 18.01 -7.99
N THR A 390 5.45 19.19 -7.90
CA THR A 390 5.20 20.09 -9.04
C THR A 390 5.31 21.56 -8.63
N SER A 391 5.58 22.46 -9.58
CA SER A 391 5.60 23.91 -9.36
C SER A 391 4.24 24.58 -9.54
N GLN A 392 3.39 24.03 -10.40
CA GLN A 392 2.12 24.69 -10.77
C GLN A 392 1.00 23.72 -11.08
N ASN A 393 1.19 22.84 -12.05
CA ASN A 393 0.13 21.95 -12.52
C ASN A 393 0.42 20.50 -12.14
N ALA A 394 -0.62 19.76 -11.75
CA ALA A 394 -0.56 18.31 -11.74
C ALA A 394 -0.78 17.82 -13.18
N VAL A 395 0.14 16.99 -13.67
CA VAL A 395 0.08 16.40 -15.01
C VAL A 395 0.01 14.89 -14.87
N ILE A 396 -1.01 14.28 -15.46
CA ILE A 396 -1.19 12.83 -15.53
C ILE A 396 -1.18 12.45 -17.01
N GLU A 397 -0.31 11.52 -17.37
CA GLU A 397 -0.21 10.95 -18.70
C GLU A 397 -0.69 9.50 -18.66
N LEU A 398 -1.55 9.13 -19.60
CA LEU A 398 -2.15 7.80 -19.67
C LEU A 398 -2.39 7.37 -21.12
N GLN A 399 -2.53 6.06 -21.32
CA GLN A 399 -3.07 5.48 -22.53
C GLN A 399 -4.54 5.16 -22.30
N ASN A 400 -5.40 5.52 -23.25
CA ASN A 400 -6.85 5.31 -23.21
C ASN A 400 -7.36 4.72 -24.53
N PRO A 401 -6.98 3.48 -24.87
CA PRO A 401 -7.31 2.87 -26.17
C PRO A 401 -8.82 2.67 -26.36
N ASN A 402 -9.56 2.44 -25.27
CA ASN A 402 -11.01 2.23 -25.29
C ASN A 402 -11.80 3.55 -25.24
N GLN A 403 -11.12 4.70 -25.31
CA GLN A 403 -11.73 6.03 -25.35
C GLN A 403 -12.74 6.28 -24.22
N ARG A 404 -12.42 5.87 -22.99
CA ARG A 404 -13.23 6.19 -21.81
C ARG A 404 -13.28 7.69 -21.58
N TRP A 405 -14.42 8.22 -21.17
CA TRP A 405 -14.50 9.62 -20.74
C TRP A 405 -13.93 9.75 -19.34
N LEU A 406 -13.11 10.77 -19.12
CA LEU A 406 -12.43 11.03 -17.85
C LEU A 406 -12.86 12.38 -17.29
N LEU A 407 -13.27 12.39 -16.03
CA LEU A 407 -13.64 13.58 -15.28
C LEU A 407 -12.72 13.75 -14.07
N PRO A 408 -11.49 14.26 -14.26
CA PRO A 408 -10.55 14.45 -13.18
C PRO A 408 -10.96 15.59 -12.24
N SER A 409 -10.73 15.40 -10.95
CA SER A 409 -10.90 16.44 -9.93
C SER A 409 -9.68 16.51 -9.02
N TYR A 410 -9.51 17.64 -8.34
CA TYR A 410 -8.45 17.85 -7.36
C TYR A 410 -9.01 18.45 -6.07
N ALA A 411 -8.45 18.06 -4.93
CA ALA A 411 -8.73 18.64 -3.63
C ALA A 411 -7.43 18.91 -2.88
N LEU A 412 -7.36 20.01 -2.14
CA LEU A 412 -6.28 20.20 -1.17
C LEU A 412 -6.48 19.17 -0.05
N LYS A 413 -5.41 18.52 0.40
CA LYS A 413 -5.50 17.49 1.44
C LYS A 413 -6.16 18.02 2.71
N GLY A 414 -7.21 17.34 3.16
CA GLY A 414 -8.05 17.76 4.29
C GLY A 414 -9.18 18.73 3.94
N ALA A 415 -9.32 19.16 2.68
CA ALA A 415 -10.49 19.90 2.22
C ALA A 415 -11.70 18.97 2.04
N THR A 416 -12.89 19.50 2.28
CA THR A 416 -14.16 18.78 2.11
C THR A 416 -14.73 18.89 0.70
N GLN A 417 -14.16 19.76 -0.13
CA GLN A 417 -14.63 20.03 -1.49
C GLN A 417 -13.52 19.79 -2.51
N ALA A 418 -13.85 19.06 -3.57
CA ALA A 418 -13.02 18.91 -4.75
C ALA A 418 -13.44 19.90 -5.84
N LYS A 419 -12.51 20.23 -6.74
CA LYS A 419 -12.75 21.05 -7.93
C LYS A 419 -12.41 20.22 -9.17
N HIS A 420 -13.16 20.40 -10.25
CA HIS A 420 -12.80 19.76 -11.51
C HIS A 420 -11.51 20.36 -12.08
N CYS A 421 -10.70 19.52 -12.71
CA CYS A 421 -9.50 19.99 -13.42
C CYS A 421 -9.85 20.64 -14.76
N LEU A 422 -10.95 20.19 -15.38
CA LEU A 422 -11.42 20.57 -16.70
C LEU A 422 -12.91 20.94 -16.60
N GLU A 423 -13.38 21.81 -17.50
CA GLU A 423 -14.81 22.17 -17.57
C GLU A 423 -15.68 20.99 -18.04
N ASN A 424 -15.15 20.17 -18.96
CA ASN A 424 -15.82 19.02 -19.53
C ASN A 424 -14.94 17.76 -19.41
N ALA A 425 -15.58 16.59 -19.42
CA ALA A 425 -14.86 15.32 -19.48
C ALA A 425 -14.02 15.21 -20.76
N THR A 426 -12.93 14.44 -20.71
CA THR A 426 -11.97 14.28 -21.80
C THR A 426 -11.66 12.80 -22.04
N GLN A 427 -11.31 12.45 -23.28
CA GLN A 427 -10.72 11.14 -23.62
C GLN A 427 -9.21 11.25 -23.84
N GLY A 428 -8.65 12.46 -23.70
CA GLY A 428 -7.28 12.80 -24.05
C GLY A 428 -6.23 12.06 -23.19
N PRO A 429 -5.01 11.86 -23.75
CA PRO A 429 -3.94 11.12 -23.07
C PRO A 429 -3.24 11.91 -21.95
N VAL A 430 -3.48 13.23 -21.87
CA VAL A 430 -2.85 14.12 -20.89
C VAL A 430 -3.94 14.89 -20.14
N ILE A 431 -3.93 14.76 -18.83
CA ILE A 431 -4.78 15.51 -17.90
C ILE A 431 -3.91 16.54 -17.19
N THR A 432 -4.35 17.79 -17.20
CA THR A 432 -3.67 18.89 -16.49
C THR A 432 -4.63 19.52 -15.49
N CYS A 433 -4.27 19.51 -14.20
CA CYS A 433 -5.04 20.16 -13.14
C CYS A 433 -4.27 21.40 -12.62
N PRO A 434 -4.86 22.60 -12.67
CA PRO A 434 -4.24 23.80 -12.14
C PRO A 434 -4.35 23.79 -10.61
N LEU A 435 -3.22 23.64 -9.92
CA LEU A 435 -3.19 23.67 -8.46
C LEU A 435 -3.00 25.13 -8.02
N PRO A 436 -3.92 25.77 -7.29
CA PRO A 436 -3.96 27.24 -7.13
C PRO A 436 -3.00 27.81 -6.07
N THR A 437 -2.63 27.05 -5.04
CA THR A 437 -1.69 27.47 -3.98
C THR A 437 -0.67 26.37 -3.67
N SER A 438 0.42 26.67 -2.94
CA SER A 438 1.31 25.62 -2.43
C SER A 438 0.58 24.72 -1.42
N GLY A 439 0.87 23.43 -1.44
CA GLY A 439 0.19 22.43 -0.61
C GLY A 439 0.23 21.03 -1.21
N ALA A 440 -0.26 20.05 -0.44
CA ALA A 440 -0.47 18.68 -0.92
C ALA A 440 -1.89 18.56 -1.49
N TYR A 441 -2.00 18.11 -2.73
CA TYR A 441 -3.26 17.92 -3.44
C TYR A 441 -3.48 16.45 -3.78
N GLU A 442 -4.71 15.99 -3.65
CA GLU A 442 -5.15 14.71 -4.18
C GLU A 442 -5.85 14.98 -5.50
N VAL A 443 -5.35 14.37 -6.58
CA VAL A 443 -5.98 14.39 -7.90
C VAL A 443 -6.65 13.04 -8.11
N SER A 444 -7.98 13.05 -8.15
CA SER A 444 -8.81 11.86 -8.33
C SER A 444 -9.26 11.74 -9.78
N LEU A 445 -9.24 10.51 -10.28
CA LEU A 445 -9.68 10.15 -11.62
C LEU A 445 -11.01 9.41 -11.54
N PHE A 446 -11.95 9.84 -12.35
CA PHE A 446 -13.23 9.18 -12.53
C PHE A 446 -13.44 8.89 -14.02
N SER A 447 -14.02 7.73 -14.35
CA SER A 447 -14.26 7.32 -15.73
C SER A 447 -15.72 6.95 -15.99
N GLY A 448 -16.18 7.19 -17.23
CA GLY A 448 -17.55 6.92 -17.68
C GLY A 448 -17.60 6.49 -19.15
N ASP A 449 -18.73 5.90 -19.53
CA ASP A 449 -19.04 5.47 -20.91
C ASP A 449 -19.40 6.65 -21.82
N GLU A 450 -20.02 7.68 -21.24
CA GLU A 450 -20.51 8.86 -21.94
C GLU A 450 -19.84 10.13 -21.40
N GLN A 451 -19.86 11.20 -22.21
CA GLN A 451 -19.28 12.49 -21.83
C GLN A 451 -20.02 13.14 -20.66
N TYR A 452 -21.31 12.87 -20.54
CA TYR A 452 -22.20 13.39 -19.51
C TYR A 452 -22.92 12.21 -18.87
N GLY A 453 -22.96 12.16 -17.54
CA GLY A 453 -23.60 11.06 -16.81
C GLY A 453 -22.80 10.65 -15.59
N ASP A 454 -22.88 9.37 -15.26
CA ASP A 454 -22.23 8.80 -14.09
C ASP A 454 -20.78 8.44 -14.36
N PHE A 455 -19.88 8.90 -13.50
CA PHE A 455 -18.47 8.58 -13.54
C PHE A 455 -18.06 7.80 -12.29
N ALA A 456 -17.45 6.64 -12.49
CA ALA A 456 -16.94 5.81 -11.40
C ALA A 456 -15.52 6.22 -11.03
N TYR A 457 -15.21 6.26 -9.74
CA TYR A 457 -13.84 6.46 -9.26
C TYR A 457 -12.93 5.31 -9.73
N VAL A 458 -11.79 5.65 -10.35
CA VAL A 458 -10.84 4.67 -10.88
C VAL A 458 -9.42 4.82 -10.33
N GLY A 459 -9.12 5.89 -9.61
CA GLY A 459 -7.82 6.05 -8.95
C GLY A 459 -7.53 7.47 -8.51
N GLN A 460 -6.37 7.66 -7.88
CA GLN A 460 -5.88 8.96 -7.48
C GLN A 460 -4.36 9.02 -7.41
N VAL A 461 -3.82 10.24 -7.43
CA VAL A 461 -2.40 10.55 -7.31
C VAL A 461 -2.23 11.77 -6.41
N GLU A 462 -1.22 11.75 -5.53
CA GLU A 462 -0.89 12.92 -4.71
C GLU A 462 0.15 13.81 -5.41
N PHE A 463 -0.13 15.11 -5.50
CA PHE A 463 0.76 16.13 -6.03
C PHE A 463 1.10 17.16 -4.95
N ASN A 464 2.39 17.34 -4.68
CA ASN A 464 2.90 18.37 -3.78
C ASN A 464 3.29 19.61 -4.59
N ARG A 465 2.44 20.64 -4.54
CA ARG A 465 2.78 21.96 -5.10
C ARG A 465 3.71 22.68 -4.13
N ARG A 466 4.93 22.97 -4.56
CA ARG A 466 5.93 23.70 -3.75
C ARG A 466 6.09 25.12 -4.23
#